data_AF-A0A1J1E6W1-F1
#
_entry.id   AF-A0A1J1E6W1-F1
#
_cell.length_a   1.000
_cell.length_b   1.000
_cell.length_c   1.000
_cell.angle_alpha   90.00
_cell.angle_beta   90.00
_cell.angle_gamma   90.00
#
_symmetry.space_group_name_H-M   'P 1'
#
loop_
_entity.id
_entity.type
_entity.pdbx_description
1 polymer ?
#
loop_
_entity_poly.entity_id
_entity_poly.type
_entity_poly.pdbx_seq_one_letter_code
_entity_poly.pdbx_strand_id
1 'polypeptide(L)'
;MKDSFINIRISLFINDASLGEKIVYSETHRVKTNRDGVASLNIGDGSRTQDYNALKLTDLDWEVPHMIKTELDLNNNGQYDIKRKDELLSVPYSMYAYTTRKILVINNLSSHSSAIPLSANQGRILSERIQTKIHKNKIVDNLNSNDATKVLSAAQGKVLKEQIDNKLDSSFKVDVLDELTSTDASKALSANQGKVLSDRLKNKIDKSKIINNLNSTDATEVLSAAQGKVLKVEIDTKLNISDIADNLTTNNPNKALSAAQGKVLKGQIDNKLDSSFKVDVLDELTSIDASKALSANQGRILSGMIQTKIDKSKIINNLNSNDATEVLSAAQGKVLKVEIDTKLNISDIADNLTTNNPNKALSAAQGKVLKGQIDNKLDSSFKVDVLDELTSIDASKALSANQGRILSGMI
;
A
#
# COMPACT_ATOMS: atom_id res chain seq x y z
N MET A 1 62.74 -55.92 144.52
CA MET A 1 62.10 -54.61 144.80
C MET A 1 60.61 -54.86 145.02
N LYS A 2 59.91 -54.09 145.87
CA LYS A 2 58.44 -54.22 146.08
C LYS A 2 57.71 -53.28 145.12
N ASP A 3 56.57 -53.71 144.58
CA ASP A 3 55.64 -52.86 143.82
C ASP A 3 55.38 -51.56 144.58
N SER A 4 55.61 -50.42 143.92
CA SER A 4 55.52 -49.10 144.54
C SER A 4 54.70 -48.16 143.64
N PHE A 5 54.02 -47.19 144.24
CA PHE A 5 53.36 -46.13 143.49
C PHE A 5 54.38 -45.06 143.14
N ILE A 6 54.42 -44.69 141.85
CA ILE A 6 55.24 -43.59 141.33
C ILE A 6 54.34 -42.57 140.64
N ASN A 7 54.72 -41.30 140.68
CA ASN A 7 54.07 -40.27 139.87
C ASN A 7 54.89 -40.03 138.62
N ILE A 8 54.21 -39.97 137.48
CA ILE A 8 54.82 -39.71 136.17
C ILE A 8 54.14 -38.47 135.60
N ARG A 9 54.92 -37.46 135.22
CA ARG A 9 54.45 -36.36 134.39
C ARG A 9 54.90 -36.57 132.96
N ILE A 10 53.94 -36.53 132.06
CA ILE A 10 54.17 -36.53 130.62
C ILE A 10 53.88 -35.13 130.12
N SER A 11 54.84 -34.52 129.45
CA SER A 11 54.67 -33.25 128.76
C SER A 11 55.06 -33.39 127.30
N LEU A 12 54.21 -32.93 126.40
CA LEU A 12 54.59 -32.72 125.01
C LEU A 12 55.02 -31.27 124.85
N PHE A 13 56.16 -31.07 124.21
CA PHE A 13 56.69 -29.75 123.95
C PHE A 13 57.19 -29.64 122.52
N ILE A 14 57.18 -28.42 122.02
CA ILE A 14 57.80 -28.06 120.75
C ILE A 14 59.00 -27.15 121.06
N ASN A 15 60.04 -27.26 120.24
CA ASN A 15 61.16 -26.33 120.28
C ASN A 15 60.80 -25.11 119.43
N ASP A 16 60.41 -24.02 120.08
CA ASP A 16 60.16 -22.75 119.41
C ASP A 16 61.51 -22.05 119.17
N ALA A 17 61.79 -21.68 117.91
CA ALA A 17 63.04 -21.03 117.53
C ALA A 17 63.28 -19.68 118.25
N SER A 18 62.22 -19.05 118.78
CA SER A 18 62.29 -17.73 119.43
C SER A 18 62.18 -17.77 120.96
N LEU A 19 61.50 -18.79 121.51
CA LEU A 19 61.16 -18.86 122.95
C LEU A 19 61.69 -20.10 123.67
N GLY A 20 62.31 -21.05 122.95
CA GLY A 20 62.83 -22.29 123.52
C GLY A 20 61.75 -23.36 123.72
N GLU A 21 61.90 -24.18 124.76
CA GLU A 21 60.97 -25.27 125.09
C GLU A 21 59.59 -24.71 125.49
N LYS A 22 58.59 -24.92 124.63
CA LYS A 22 57.19 -24.57 124.91
C LYS A 22 56.38 -25.84 125.14
N ILE A 23 55.91 -26.03 126.37
CA ILE A 23 55.00 -27.13 126.70
C ILE A 23 53.62 -26.81 126.10
N VAL A 24 53.16 -27.69 125.21
CA VAL A 24 51.86 -27.58 124.52
C VAL A 24 50.82 -28.52 125.11
N TYR A 25 51.26 -29.53 125.87
CA TYR A 25 50.40 -30.46 126.55
C TYR A 25 51.11 -31.00 127.79
N SER A 26 50.41 -31.14 128.91
CA SER A 26 50.97 -31.79 130.10
C SER A 26 49.91 -32.52 130.92
N GLU A 27 50.24 -33.73 131.34
CA GLU A 27 49.41 -34.56 132.21
C GLU A 27 50.24 -35.30 133.25
N THR A 28 49.58 -35.70 134.32
CA THR A 28 50.18 -36.42 135.43
C THR A 28 49.44 -37.74 135.65
N HIS A 29 50.20 -38.78 135.93
CA HIS A 29 49.74 -40.14 136.16
C HIS A 29 50.28 -40.64 137.48
N ARG A 30 49.46 -41.33 138.24
CA ARG A 30 49.90 -42.09 139.42
C ARG A 30 49.74 -43.57 139.12
N VAL A 31 50.86 -44.25 138.92
CA VAL A 31 50.89 -45.64 138.45
C VAL A 31 51.57 -46.55 139.47
N LYS A 32 51.12 -47.80 139.55
CA LYS A 32 51.75 -48.82 140.39
C LYS A 32 52.72 -49.64 139.53
N THR A 33 53.98 -49.72 139.93
CA THR A 33 54.95 -50.57 139.24
C THR A 33 54.67 -52.04 139.51
N ASN A 34 55.00 -52.93 138.56
CA ASN A 34 55.01 -54.37 138.82
C ASN A 34 56.25 -54.79 139.64
N ARG A 35 56.39 -56.10 139.93
CA ARG A 35 57.51 -56.66 140.72
C ARG A 35 58.89 -56.43 140.09
N ASP A 36 58.92 -56.19 138.78
CA ASP A 36 60.12 -55.94 137.98
C ASP A 36 60.39 -54.44 137.76
N GLY A 37 59.56 -53.55 138.32
CA GLY A 37 59.71 -52.09 138.22
C GLY A 37 59.15 -51.46 136.95
N VAL A 38 58.36 -52.20 136.15
CA VAL A 38 57.72 -51.69 134.94
C VAL A 38 56.41 -50.97 135.27
N ALA A 39 56.19 -49.84 134.61
CA ALA A 39 54.93 -49.09 134.64
C ALA A 39 54.38 -48.92 133.21
N SER A 40 53.07 -49.03 133.07
CA SER A 40 52.35 -48.81 131.81
C SER A 40 51.33 -47.70 132.01
N LEU A 41 51.19 -46.82 131.02
CA LEU A 41 50.22 -45.72 131.01
C LEU A 41 49.78 -45.43 129.58
N ASN A 42 48.60 -44.83 129.44
CA ASN A 42 48.13 -44.28 128.17
C ASN A 42 48.26 -42.75 128.20
N ILE A 43 48.97 -42.20 127.22
CA ILE A 43 49.09 -40.75 127.09
C ILE A 43 47.74 -40.20 126.63
N GLY A 44 47.18 -39.23 127.35
CA GLY A 44 45.84 -38.67 127.09
C GLY A 44 44.84 -38.91 128.22
N ASP A 45 45.04 -39.96 129.01
CA ASP A 45 44.14 -40.40 130.10
C ASP A 45 44.56 -39.85 131.47
N GLY A 46 45.64 -39.07 131.53
CA GLY A 46 46.18 -38.54 132.78
C GLY A 46 45.42 -37.32 133.31
N SER A 47 45.72 -36.96 134.55
CA SER A 47 45.23 -35.73 135.17
C SER A 47 46.02 -34.53 134.63
N ARG A 48 45.38 -33.71 133.80
CA ARG A 48 45.98 -32.51 133.19
C ARG A 48 46.07 -31.37 134.19
N THR A 49 47.17 -30.61 134.15
CA THR A 49 47.31 -29.40 134.97
C THR A 49 46.32 -28.32 134.49
N GLN A 50 46.04 -27.33 135.34
CA GLN A 50 45.00 -26.32 135.09
C GLN A 50 45.19 -25.59 133.74
N ASP A 51 46.44 -25.40 133.31
CA ASP A 51 46.78 -24.73 132.05
C ASP A 51 46.44 -25.56 130.79
N TYR A 52 46.26 -26.88 130.92
CA TYR A 52 46.04 -27.82 129.79
C TYR A 52 44.77 -28.67 129.93
N ASN A 53 43.88 -28.35 130.88
CA ASN A 53 42.71 -29.17 131.18
C ASN A 53 41.70 -29.28 130.01
N ALA A 54 41.57 -28.22 129.21
CA ALA A 54 40.66 -28.14 128.07
C ALA A 54 41.26 -28.70 126.76
N LEU A 55 42.59 -28.88 126.71
CA LEU A 55 43.28 -29.33 125.51
C LEU A 55 43.20 -30.84 125.37
N LYS A 56 42.74 -31.33 124.22
CA LYS A 56 42.82 -32.73 123.82
C LYS A 56 44.04 -32.94 122.92
N LEU A 57 44.57 -34.16 122.88
CA LEU A 57 45.66 -34.50 121.95
C LEU A 57 45.26 -34.26 120.48
N THR A 58 43.97 -34.31 120.14
CA THR A 58 43.44 -33.98 118.79
C THR A 58 43.57 -32.51 118.41
N ASP A 59 43.73 -31.63 119.40
CA ASP A 59 43.75 -30.18 119.19
C ASP A 59 45.18 -29.65 118.99
N LEU A 60 46.19 -30.53 119.14
CA LEU A 60 47.59 -30.20 118.91
C LEU A 60 47.90 -30.13 117.41
N ASP A 61 48.80 -29.23 117.04
CA ASP A 61 49.27 -29.08 115.66
C ASP A 61 50.33 -30.12 115.31
N TRP A 62 49.88 -31.29 114.86
CA TRP A 62 50.76 -32.40 114.51
C TRP A 62 51.60 -32.18 113.23
N GLU A 63 51.49 -31.04 112.54
CA GLU A 63 52.43 -30.68 111.46
C GLU A 63 53.82 -30.32 112.01
N VAL A 64 53.92 -29.94 113.29
CA VAL A 64 55.17 -29.59 113.96
C VAL A 64 55.73 -30.81 114.72
N PRO A 65 57.04 -31.12 114.63
CA PRO A 65 57.66 -32.20 115.42
C PRO A 65 57.48 -31.97 116.92
N HIS A 66 56.77 -32.88 117.58
CA HIS A 66 56.59 -32.85 119.03
C HIS A 66 57.66 -33.70 119.72
N MET A 67 58.19 -33.19 120.82
CA MET A 67 59.04 -33.95 121.73
C MET A 67 58.25 -34.37 122.96
N ILE A 68 58.59 -35.53 123.52
CA ILE A 68 58.02 -36.02 124.76
C ILE A 68 59.01 -35.87 125.89
N LYS A 69 58.55 -35.30 127.00
CA LYS A 69 59.27 -35.20 128.26
C LYS A 69 58.56 -36.06 129.30
N THR A 70 59.32 -36.97 129.88
CA THR A 70 58.85 -37.88 130.92
C THR A 70 59.60 -37.56 132.20
N GLU A 71 58.87 -37.23 133.26
CA GLU A 71 59.43 -36.92 134.58
C GLU A 71 58.84 -37.88 135.62
N LEU A 72 59.68 -38.54 136.42
CA LEU A 72 59.27 -39.55 137.40
C LEU A 72 59.66 -39.12 138.82
N ASP A 73 58.70 -39.21 139.74
CA ASP A 73 58.87 -39.09 141.19
C ASP A 73 58.79 -40.51 141.78
N LEU A 74 59.94 -41.04 142.21
CA LEU A 74 60.08 -42.44 142.60
C LEU A 74 59.66 -42.69 144.05
N ASN A 75 59.73 -41.67 144.90
CA ASN A 75 59.48 -41.76 146.34
C ASN A 75 58.18 -41.04 146.77
N ASN A 76 57.45 -40.48 145.82
CA ASN A 76 56.18 -39.77 146.01
C ASN A 76 56.33 -38.57 146.97
N ASN A 77 57.47 -37.88 146.93
CA ASN A 77 57.74 -36.69 147.76
C ASN A 77 57.34 -35.37 147.06
N GLY A 78 56.79 -35.44 145.85
CA GLY A 78 56.40 -34.27 145.05
C GLY A 78 57.53 -33.67 144.21
N GLN A 79 58.74 -34.26 144.24
CA GLN A 79 59.88 -33.89 143.41
C GLN A 79 60.16 -34.97 142.38
N TYR A 80 60.40 -34.56 141.13
CA TYR A 80 60.71 -35.49 140.05
C TYR A 80 62.20 -35.81 140.02
N ASP A 81 62.56 -37.02 140.44
CA ASP A 81 63.92 -37.55 140.51
C ASP A 81 64.54 -37.80 139.13
N ILE A 82 63.74 -38.31 138.18
CA ILE A 82 64.21 -38.66 136.82
C ILE A 82 63.51 -37.79 135.80
N LYS A 83 64.26 -37.22 134.85
CA LYS A 83 63.72 -36.44 133.73
C LYS A 83 64.37 -36.88 132.43
N ARG A 84 63.57 -37.29 131.46
CA ARG A 84 64.04 -37.70 130.14
C ARG A 84 63.26 -36.97 129.05
N LYS A 85 63.94 -36.60 127.98
CA LYS A 85 63.33 -36.02 126.77
C LYS A 85 63.72 -36.89 125.59
N ASP A 86 62.75 -37.23 124.76
CA ASP A 86 62.96 -37.94 123.49
C ASP A 86 62.07 -37.31 122.41
N GLU A 87 62.43 -37.54 121.14
CA GLU A 87 61.59 -37.16 120.01
C GLU A 87 60.43 -38.16 119.86
N LEU A 88 59.23 -37.66 119.59
CA LEU A 88 58.08 -38.52 119.35
C LEU A 88 58.11 -39.00 117.88
N LEU A 89 58.66 -40.19 117.66
CA LEU A 89 58.98 -40.70 116.30
C LEU A 89 57.77 -41.12 115.46
N SER A 90 56.55 -41.10 116.00
CA SER A 90 55.34 -41.40 115.23
C SER A 90 54.12 -40.61 115.71
N VAL A 91 53.47 -39.94 114.77
CA VAL A 91 52.14 -39.35 114.95
C VAL A 91 51.09 -40.41 114.58
N PRO A 92 49.98 -40.57 115.34
CA PRO A 92 48.90 -41.46 114.92
C PRO A 92 48.35 -41.04 113.55
N TYR A 93 48.39 -41.95 112.56
CA TYR A 93 48.03 -41.69 111.15
C TYR A 93 46.62 -41.08 110.97
N SER A 94 45.69 -41.35 111.89
CA SER A 94 44.34 -40.77 111.92
C SER A 94 44.31 -39.27 112.21
N MET A 95 45.30 -38.74 112.92
CA MET A 95 45.35 -37.32 113.30
C MET A 95 45.86 -36.42 112.18
N TYR A 96 46.78 -36.94 111.36
CA TYR A 96 47.28 -36.26 110.17
C TYR A 96 46.21 -36.14 109.06
N ALA A 97 45.29 -37.09 108.95
CA ALA A 97 44.22 -37.03 107.96
C ALA A 97 43.23 -35.88 108.22
N TYR A 98 43.01 -35.50 109.48
CA TYR A 98 42.09 -34.44 109.88
C TYR A 98 42.60 -33.03 109.53
N THR A 99 43.92 -32.86 109.41
CA THR A 99 44.55 -31.59 109.03
C THR A 99 44.67 -31.39 107.51
N THR A 100 44.28 -32.38 106.69
CA THR A 100 44.32 -32.24 105.22
C THR A 100 43.38 -31.12 104.75
N ARG A 101 43.96 -30.08 104.14
CA ARG A 101 43.27 -28.83 103.80
C ARG A 101 42.16 -29.05 102.77
N LYS A 102 40.95 -28.54 103.07
CA LYS A 102 39.85 -28.40 102.11
C LYS A 102 40.28 -27.52 100.93
N ILE A 103 40.30 -28.08 99.72
CA ILE A 103 40.61 -27.31 98.50
C ILE A 103 39.45 -26.37 98.17
N LEU A 104 39.73 -25.08 98.05
CA LEU A 104 38.79 -24.07 97.57
C LEU A 104 38.71 -24.15 96.04
N VAL A 105 37.50 -24.12 95.49
CA VAL A 105 37.24 -24.06 94.04
C VAL A 105 36.24 -22.98 93.73
N ILE A 106 36.36 -22.34 92.56
CA ILE A 106 35.47 -21.26 92.13
C ILE A 106 34.36 -21.82 91.25
N ASN A 107 33.11 -21.57 91.64
CA ASN A 107 31.93 -21.92 90.85
C ASN A 107 31.34 -20.73 90.08
N ASN A 108 32.20 -19.87 89.53
CA ASN A 108 31.82 -18.71 88.74
C ASN A 108 32.83 -18.46 87.61
N LEU A 109 32.36 -18.54 86.36
CA LEU A 109 33.21 -18.36 85.17
C LEU A 109 33.65 -16.91 84.91
N SER A 110 33.05 -15.92 85.59
CA SER A 110 33.50 -14.52 85.53
C SER A 110 34.57 -14.18 86.56
N SER A 111 35.04 -15.14 87.35
CA SER A 111 36.13 -14.88 88.28
C SER A 111 37.46 -14.66 87.55
N HIS A 112 38.23 -13.70 88.05
CA HIS A 112 39.59 -13.41 87.59
C HIS A 112 40.66 -13.89 88.57
N SER A 113 40.31 -14.80 89.50
CA SER A 113 41.29 -15.36 90.42
C SER A 113 42.31 -16.22 89.67
N SER A 114 43.58 -15.84 89.73
CA SER A 114 44.70 -16.65 89.25
C SER A 114 45.16 -17.71 90.26
N ALA A 115 44.68 -17.64 91.51
CA ALA A 115 45.13 -18.45 92.62
C ALA A 115 44.21 -19.64 92.96
N ILE A 116 42.96 -19.61 92.51
CA ILE A 116 41.95 -20.63 92.85
C ILE A 116 41.42 -21.24 91.54
N PRO A 117 41.47 -22.56 91.36
CA PRO A 117 40.98 -23.19 90.14
C PRO A 117 39.45 -23.12 90.04
N LEU A 118 38.95 -23.17 88.81
CA LEU A 118 37.53 -23.36 88.54
C LEU A 118 37.06 -24.72 89.05
N SER A 119 35.78 -24.80 89.45
CA SER A 119 35.11 -26.07 89.68
C SER A 119 35.04 -26.88 88.38
N ALA A 120 34.97 -28.21 88.50
CA ALA A 120 34.82 -29.09 87.34
C ALA A 120 33.61 -28.71 86.46
N ASN A 121 32.51 -28.26 87.09
CA ASN A 121 31.31 -27.78 86.39
C ASN A 121 31.61 -26.54 85.53
N GLN A 122 32.34 -25.55 86.07
CA GLN A 122 32.70 -24.36 85.30
C GLN A 122 33.73 -24.67 84.22
N GLY A 123 34.64 -25.63 84.45
CA GLY A 123 35.55 -26.14 83.42
C GLY A 123 34.82 -26.70 82.20
N ARG A 124 33.76 -27.50 82.41
CA ARG A 124 32.91 -28.01 81.32
C ARG A 124 32.22 -26.88 80.55
N ILE A 125 31.59 -25.94 81.27
CA ILE A 125 30.88 -24.79 80.66
C ILE A 125 31.84 -23.94 79.82
N LEU A 126 33.06 -23.72 80.31
CA LEU A 126 34.09 -23.01 79.56
C LEU A 126 34.43 -23.73 78.25
N SER A 127 34.61 -25.05 78.30
CA SER A 127 34.88 -25.88 77.12
C SER A 127 33.78 -25.76 76.06
N GLU A 128 32.52 -25.89 76.47
CA GLU A 128 31.35 -25.77 75.57
C GLU A 128 31.23 -24.37 74.94
N ARG A 129 31.47 -23.31 75.74
CA ARG A 129 31.47 -21.92 75.26
C ARG A 129 32.61 -21.62 74.29
N ILE A 130 33.76 -22.26 74.44
CA ILE A 130 34.89 -22.11 73.51
C ILE A 130 34.59 -22.82 72.19
N GLN A 131 33.98 -24.02 72.24
CA GLN A 131 33.60 -24.77 71.03
C GLN A 131 32.51 -24.11 70.19
N THR A 132 31.62 -23.31 70.80
CA THR A 132 30.49 -22.65 70.13
C THR A 132 30.80 -21.26 69.56
N LYS A 133 31.96 -20.67 69.90
CA LYS A 133 32.38 -19.38 69.34
C LYS A 133 33.18 -19.58 68.05
N ILE A 134 32.88 -18.78 67.04
CA ILE A 134 33.71 -18.71 65.83
C ILE A 134 35.10 -18.18 66.24
N HIS A 135 36.10 -19.04 66.16
CA HIS A 135 37.49 -18.66 66.38
C HIS A 135 37.97 -17.69 65.29
N LYS A 136 38.87 -16.76 65.61
CA LYS A 136 39.40 -15.78 64.63
C LYS A 136 39.97 -16.42 63.36
N ASN A 137 40.52 -17.64 63.44
CA ASN A 137 41.05 -18.39 62.29
C ASN A 137 39.97 -18.91 61.33
N LYS A 138 38.69 -18.89 61.74
CA LYS A 138 37.52 -19.22 60.93
C LYS A 138 36.93 -17.99 60.22
N ILE A 139 37.49 -16.80 60.41
CA ILE A 139 37.09 -15.58 59.71
C ILE A 139 38.14 -15.27 58.64
N VAL A 140 37.71 -15.06 57.39
CA VAL A 140 38.58 -14.61 56.29
C VAL A 140 38.34 -13.14 55.96
N ASP A 141 39.42 -12.39 55.82
CA ASP A 141 39.38 -10.99 55.40
C ASP A 141 39.84 -10.82 53.94
N ASN A 142 39.39 -11.72 53.06
CA ASN A 142 39.55 -11.63 51.62
C ASN A 142 38.33 -12.24 50.90
N LEU A 143 38.19 -11.96 49.61
CA LEU A 143 37.14 -12.50 48.74
C LEU A 143 37.65 -13.63 47.82
N ASN A 144 38.89 -14.12 48.02
CA ASN A 144 39.53 -15.13 47.18
C ASN A 144 39.79 -16.47 47.88
N SER A 145 39.42 -16.60 49.16
CA SER A 145 39.46 -17.88 49.88
C SER A 145 38.46 -18.87 49.29
N ASN A 146 38.91 -20.10 49.07
CA ASN A 146 38.08 -21.25 48.67
C ASN A 146 37.76 -22.21 49.84
N ASP A 147 38.17 -21.88 51.07
CA ASP A 147 37.90 -22.67 52.26
C ASP A 147 36.42 -22.50 52.69
N ALA A 148 35.59 -23.48 52.36
CA ALA A 148 34.17 -23.51 52.69
C ALA A 148 33.87 -23.56 54.20
N THR A 149 34.89 -23.77 55.05
CA THR A 149 34.74 -23.82 56.51
C THR A 149 34.94 -22.47 57.18
N LYS A 150 35.27 -21.42 56.42
CA LYS A 150 35.50 -20.06 56.94
C LYS A 150 34.40 -19.10 56.52
N VAL A 151 34.05 -18.20 57.42
CA VAL A 151 33.08 -17.12 57.20
C VAL A 151 33.79 -15.83 56.79
N LEU A 152 33.14 -15.00 55.98
CA LEU A 152 33.65 -13.69 55.59
C LEU A 152 33.69 -12.72 56.78
N SER A 153 34.72 -11.88 56.82
CA SER A 153 34.77 -10.74 57.72
C SER A 153 33.64 -9.76 57.39
N ALA A 154 33.19 -8.98 58.39
CA ALA A 154 32.19 -7.93 58.16
C ALA A 154 32.68 -6.88 57.14
N ALA A 155 33.99 -6.62 57.08
CA ALA A 155 34.59 -5.71 56.12
C ALA A 155 34.44 -6.24 54.68
N GLN A 156 34.75 -7.51 54.44
CA GLN A 156 34.56 -8.11 53.12
C GLN A 156 33.09 -8.28 52.76
N GLY A 157 32.22 -8.53 53.73
CA GLY A 157 30.77 -8.54 53.51
C GLY A 157 30.26 -7.17 52.99
N LYS A 158 30.80 -6.07 53.52
CA LYS A 158 30.52 -4.71 53.00
C LYS A 158 31.06 -4.53 51.58
N VAL A 159 32.31 -4.91 51.32
CA VAL A 159 32.93 -4.82 49.98
C VAL A 159 32.13 -5.61 48.95
N LEU A 160 31.70 -6.83 49.29
CA LEU A 160 30.88 -7.67 48.41
C LEU A 160 29.53 -7.00 48.11
N LYS A 161 28.89 -6.40 49.12
CA LYS A 161 27.64 -5.66 48.92
C LYS A 161 27.83 -4.46 47.99
N GLU A 162 28.86 -3.65 48.19
CA GLU A 162 29.17 -2.52 47.31
C GLU A 162 29.46 -2.97 45.86
N GLN A 163 30.18 -4.09 45.67
CA GLN A 163 30.41 -4.65 44.34
C GLN A 163 29.11 -5.11 43.67
N ILE A 164 28.20 -5.75 44.41
CA ILE A 164 26.89 -6.18 43.90
C ILE A 164 26.03 -4.97 43.52
N ASP A 165 25.94 -3.97 44.41
CA ASP A 165 25.13 -2.77 44.19
C ASP A 165 25.64 -1.99 42.96
N ASN A 166 26.96 -1.82 42.81
CA ASN A 166 27.57 -1.15 41.66
C ASN A 166 27.38 -1.93 40.34
N LYS A 167 27.48 -3.26 40.37
CA LYS A 167 27.28 -4.09 39.18
C LYS A 167 25.81 -4.08 38.74
N LEU A 168 24.88 -4.09 39.70
CA LEU A 168 23.45 -4.01 39.43
C LEU A 168 23.06 -2.65 38.82
N ASP A 169 23.66 -1.56 39.31
CA ASP A 169 23.39 -0.21 38.78
C ASP A 169 23.97 0.01 37.38
N SER A 170 25.11 -0.62 37.07
CA SER A 170 25.80 -0.45 35.77
C SER A 170 25.34 -1.42 34.67
N SER A 171 24.90 -2.65 34.99
CA SER A 171 24.47 -3.61 33.98
C SER A 171 22.99 -3.54 33.61
N PHE A 172 22.16 -2.84 34.40
CA PHE A 172 20.72 -2.73 34.16
C PHE A 172 20.21 -1.32 33.88
N LYS A 173 21.08 -0.30 33.94
CA LYS A 173 20.74 1.02 33.39
C LYS A 173 20.76 0.93 31.87
N VAL A 174 19.59 0.66 31.29
CA VAL A 174 19.33 1.01 29.90
C VAL A 174 19.35 2.53 29.86
N ASP A 175 20.32 3.10 29.15
CA ASP A 175 20.33 4.54 28.87
C ASP A 175 19.05 4.87 28.10
N VAL A 176 18.17 5.66 28.74
CA VAL A 176 16.90 6.09 28.16
C VAL A 176 17.04 7.53 27.67
N LEU A 177 16.82 7.76 26.39
CA LEU A 177 16.93 9.08 25.75
C LEU A 177 15.59 9.79 25.72
N ASP A 178 15.57 11.03 26.21
CA ASP A 178 14.41 11.92 26.09
C ASP A 178 14.53 12.90 24.91
N GLU A 179 14.92 12.39 23.75
CA GLU A 179 15.03 13.14 22.51
C GLU A 179 14.72 12.26 21.27
N LEU A 180 14.30 12.88 20.17
CA LEU A 180 14.02 12.18 18.89
C LEU A 180 15.09 12.43 17.82
N THR A 181 16.14 13.16 18.17
CA THR A 181 17.25 13.54 17.28
C THR A 181 18.42 12.58 17.34
N SER A 182 18.49 11.73 18.36
CA SER A 182 19.55 10.75 18.50
C SER A 182 19.47 9.66 17.44
N THR A 183 20.62 9.28 16.93
CA THR A 183 20.80 8.12 16.03
C THR A 183 21.44 6.94 16.73
N ASP A 184 21.62 7.01 18.06
CA ASP A 184 22.25 5.95 18.86
C ASP A 184 21.30 4.76 19.02
N ALA A 185 21.55 3.69 18.26
CA ALA A 185 20.75 2.47 18.30
C ALA A 185 20.92 1.66 19.59
N SER A 186 21.90 1.99 20.45
CA SER A 186 22.12 1.30 21.72
C SER A 186 21.24 1.83 22.86
N LYS A 187 20.56 2.96 22.65
CA LYS A 187 19.75 3.64 23.66
C LYS A 187 18.27 3.56 23.34
N ALA A 188 17.47 3.25 24.35
CA ALA A 188 16.03 3.21 24.21
C ALA A 188 15.44 4.63 24.25
N LEU A 189 14.37 4.89 23.50
CA LEU A 189 13.60 6.12 23.65
C LEU A 189 12.82 6.12 24.98
N SER A 190 12.68 7.30 25.58
CA SER A 190 11.85 7.51 26.75
C SER A 190 10.37 7.26 26.43
N ALA A 191 9.58 6.96 27.46
CA ALA A 191 8.13 6.89 27.33
C ALA A 191 7.52 8.23 26.85
N ASN A 192 8.12 9.37 27.21
CA ASN A 192 7.73 10.69 26.72
C ASN A 192 7.89 10.77 25.19
N GLN A 193 9.04 10.34 24.66
CA GLN A 193 9.27 10.34 23.21
C GLN A 193 8.41 9.30 22.49
N GLY A 194 8.12 8.16 23.11
CA GLY A 194 7.14 7.19 22.61
C GLY A 194 5.75 7.80 22.44
N LYS A 195 5.31 8.60 23.41
CA LYS A 195 4.05 9.36 23.31
C LYS A 195 4.11 10.42 22.20
N VAL A 196 5.19 11.20 22.11
CA VAL A 196 5.37 12.22 21.05
C VAL A 196 5.31 11.59 19.66
N LEU A 197 5.94 10.42 19.45
CA LEU A 197 5.84 9.65 18.21
C LEU A 197 4.40 9.21 17.92
N SER A 198 3.70 8.69 18.92
CA SER A 198 2.30 8.27 18.81
C SER A 198 1.40 9.44 18.39
N ASP A 199 1.55 10.61 19.04
CA ASP A 199 0.79 11.81 18.75
C ASP A 199 1.11 12.36 17.34
N ARG A 200 2.39 12.37 16.94
CA ARG A 200 2.81 12.77 15.58
C ARG A 200 2.26 11.84 14.50
N LEU A 201 2.22 10.54 14.74
CA LEU A 201 1.68 9.55 13.80
C LEU A 201 0.16 9.64 13.69
N LYS A 202 -0.53 9.86 14.81
CA LYS A 202 -1.99 10.02 14.85
C LYS A 202 -2.47 11.24 14.06
N ASN A 203 -1.69 12.32 14.07
CA ASN A 203 -2.01 13.57 13.38
C ASN A 203 -1.52 13.64 11.93
N LYS A 204 -0.75 12.65 11.43
CA LYS A 204 -0.25 12.64 10.04
C LYS A 204 -1.35 12.40 9.00
N ILE A 205 -2.42 11.69 9.39
CA ILE A 205 -3.61 11.50 8.56
C ILE A 205 -4.79 11.97 9.40
N ASP A 206 -5.22 13.20 9.15
CA ASP A 206 -6.49 13.67 9.69
C ASP A 206 -7.62 12.89 8.99
N LYS A 207 -8.08 11.82 9.64
CA LYS A 207 -9.16 10.97 9.10
C LYS A 207 -10.45 11.76 8.88
N SER A 208 -10.65 12.90 9.55
CA SER A 208 -11.81 13.76 9.33
C SER A 208 -11.79 14.45 7.97
N LYS A 209 -10.59 14.64 7.38
CA LYS A 209 -10.39 15.18 6.04
C LYS A 209 -10.56 14.16 4.92
N ILE A 210 -10.75 12.87 5.25
CA ILE A 210 -11.06 11.84 4.25
C ILE A 210 -12.58 11.83 4.02
N ILE A 211 -13.01 12.35 2.88
CA ILE A 211 -14.43 12.49 2.55
C ILE A 211 -14.92 11.36 1.65
N ASN A 212 -16.17 10.96 1.86
CA ASN A 212 -16.84 9.96 1.04
C ASN A 212 -17.94 10.57 0.14
N ASN A 213 -17.67 11.75 -0.43
CA ASN A 213 -18.53 12.42 -1.40
C ASN A 213 -17.68 12.98 -2.57
N LEU A 214 -18.33 13.41 -3.65
CA LEU A 214 -17.70 14.06 -4.82
C LEU A 214 -18.16 15.53 -4.97
N ASN A 215 -18.75 16.12 -3.92
CA ASN A 215 -19.34 17.46 -3.96
C ASN A 215 -18.65 18.46 -3.03
N SER A 216 -17.62 18.04 -2.29
CA SER A 216 -16.81 18.96 -1.52
C SER A 216 -16.05 19.94 -2.42
N THR A 217 -15.93 21.16 -1.94
CA THR A 217 -15.14 22.23 -2.54
C THR A 217 -13.95 22.62 -1.67
N ASP A 218 -13.76 21.95 -0.51
CA ASP A 218 -12.61 22.18 0.36
C ASP A 218 -11.36 21.55 -0.27
N ALA A 219 -10.42 22.39 -0.68
CA ALA A 219 -9.15 21.98 -1.29
C ALA A 219 -8.24 21.17 -0.34
N THR A 220 -8.56 21.13 0.96
CA THR A 220 -7.80 20.39 1.98
C THR A 220 -8.39 19.01 2.29
N GLU A 221 -9.58 18.72 1.80
CA GLU A 221 -10.20 17.40 1.94
C GLU A 221 -9.73 16.47 0.82
N VAL A 222 -9.52 15.20 1.17
CA VAL A 222 -9.06 14.16 0.24
C VAL A 222 -10.16 13.12 0.05
N LEU A 223 -10.34 12.67 -1.19
CA LEU A 223 -11.32 11.63 -1.51
C LEU A 223 -10.94 10.30 -0.84
N SER A 224 -11.95 9.62 -0.30
CA SER A 224 -11.81 8.23 0.13
C SER A 224 -11.44 7.33 -1.06
N ALA A 225 -10.77 6.21 -0.79
CA ALA A 225 -10.50 5.20 -1.82
C ALA A 225 -11.80 4.68 -2.49
N ALA A 226 -12.92 4.67 -1.77
CA ALA A 226 -14.22 4.32 -2.33
C ALA A 226 -14.67 5.34 -3.39
N GLN A 227 -14.52 6.65 -3.12
CA GLN A 227 -14.84 7.69 -4.11
C GLN A 227 -13.83 7.74 -5.26
N GLY A 228 -12.55 7.45 -5.01
CA GLY A 228 -11.57 7.25 -6.08
C GLY A 228 -12.00 6.14 -7.05
N LYS A 229 -12.59 5.05 -6.55
CA LYS A 229 -13.16 3.98 -7.39
C LYS A 229 -14.39 4.46 -8.17
N VAL A 230 -15.29 5.23 -7.55
CA VAL A 230 -16.47 5.81 -8.22
C VAL A 230 -16.03 6.73 -9.36
N LEU A 231 -15.08 7.64 -9.09
CA LEU A 231 -14.53 8.55 -10.10
C LEU A 231 -13.87 7.80 -11.26
N LYS A 232 -13.11 6.74 -10.96
CA LYS A 232 -12.52 5.87 -11.99
C LYS A 232 -13.62 5.27 -12.90
N VAL A 233 -14.68 4.72 -12.33
CA VAL A 233 -15.80 4.16 -13.09
C VAL A 233 -16.51 5.23 -13.92
N GLU A 234 -16.69 6.43 -13.38
CA GLU A 234 -17.36 7.54 -14.10
C GLU A 234 -16.51 8.05 -15.28
N ILE A 235 -15.20 8.16 -15.10
CA ILE A 235 -14.25 8.52 -16.18
C ILE A 235 -14.22 7.42 -17.24
N ASP A 236 -14.09 6.16 -16.82
CA ASP A 236 -14.07 5.01 -17.74
C ASP A 236 -15.38 4.94 -18.55
N THR A 237 -16.53 5.25 -17.93
CA THR A 237 -17.83 5.16 -18.63
C THR A 237 -18.15 6.35 -19.55
N LYS A 238 -17.72 7.57 -19.22
CA LYS A 238 -18.02 8.77 -20.04
C LYS A 238 -17.14 8.92 -21.28
N LEU A 239 -15.98 8.26 -21.34
CA LEU A 239 -15.03 8.33 -22.46
C LEU A 239 -14.81 6.98 -23.14
N ASN A 240 -15.84 6.13 -23.14
CA ASN A 240 -15.72 4.82 -23.77
C ASN A 240 -15.59 4.96 -25.30
N ILE A 241 -14.50 4.40 -25.86
CA ILE A 241 -14.30 4.28 -27.31
C ILE A 241 -15.48 3.55 -27.98
N SER A 242 -16.20 2.69 -27.23
CA SER A 242 -17.42 2.03 -27.74
C SER A 242 -18.53 3.00 -28.13
N ASP A 243 -18.55 4.21 -27.58
CA ASP A 243 -19.56 5.22 -27.87
C ASP A 243 -19.26 5.99 -29.16
N ILE A 244 -18.07 5.78 -29.73
CA ILE A 244 -17.65 6.34 -31.01
C ILE A 244 -17.82 5.27 -32.09
N ALA A 245 -18.53 5.60 -33.16
CA ALA A 245 -18.67 4.74 -34.31
C ALA A 245 -17.52 4.95 -35.30
N ASP A 246 -16.68 3.94 -35.49
CA ASP A 246 -15.63 3.95 -36.52
C ASP A 246 -16.08 3.33 -37.84
N ASN A 247 -17.34 3.55 -38.22
CA ASN A 247 -17.90 3.20 -39.52
C ASN A 247 -18.95 4.25 -39.93
N LEU A 248 -19.26 4.31 -41.23
CA LEU A 248 -20.32 5.18 -41.80
C LEU A 248 -21.68 4.47 -41.93
N THR A 249 -21.82 3.26 -41.38
CA THR A 249 -23.02 2.43 -41.51
C THR A 249 -23.84 2.32 -40.23
N THR A 250 -23.35 2.86 -39.12
CA THR A 250 -24.07 2.85 -37.85
C THR A 250 -25.37 3.63 -37.98
N ASN A 251 -26.44 3.09 -37.39
CA ASN A 251 -27.74 3.75 -37.29
C ASN A 251 -28.06 4.16 -35.84
N ASN A 252 -27.09 4.08 -34.92
CA ASN A 252 -27.29 4.45 -33.53
C ASN A 252 -27.19 5.98 -33.40
N PRO A 253 -28.29 6.70 -33.09
CA PRO A 253 -28.29 8.16 -33.03
C PRO A 253 -27.47 8.72 -31.86
N ASN A 254 -27.11 7.88 -30.88
CA ASN A 254 -26.35 8.28 -29.70
C ASN A 254 -24.84 8.10 -29.89
N LYS A 255 -24.38 7.60 -31.04
CA LYS A 255 -22.95 7.46 -31.35
C LYS A 255 -22.49 8.56 -32.29
N ALA A 256 -21.47 9.30 -31.89
CA ALA A 256 -20.75 10.19 -32.79
C ALA A 256 -19.86 9.35 -33.74
N LEU A 257 -19.69 9.83 -34.98
CA LEU A 257 -18.68 9.27 -35.88
C LEU A 257 -17.27 9.56 -35.34
N SER A 258 -16.35 8.62 -35.53
CA SER A 258 -14.94 8.86 -35.25
C SER A 258 -14.42 10.01 -36.13
N ALA A 259 -13.40 10.72 -35.65
CA ALA A 259 -12.77 11.78 -36.45
C ALA A 259 -12.26 11.26 -37.81
N ALA A 260 -11.82 9.98 -37.85
CA ALA A 260 -11.42 9.33 -39.09
C ALA A 260 -12.60 9.18 -40.06
N GLN A 261 -13.75 8.68 -39.58
CA GLN A 261 -14.94 8.55 -40.43
C GLN A 261 -15.55 9.90 -40.81
N GLY A 262 -15.50 10.91 -39.93
CA GLY A 262 -15.87 12.28 -40.27
C GLY A 262 -15.06 12.84 -41.45
N LYS A 263 -13.75 12.53 -41.50
CA LYS A 263 -12.90 12.87 -42.65
C LYS A 263 -13.29 12.09 -43.91
N VAL A 264 -13.63 10.80 -43.80
CA VAL A 264 -14.11 9.99 -44.93
C VAL A 264 -15.43 10.56 -45.47
N LEU A 265 -16.39 10.86 -44.60
CA LEU A 265 -17.67 11.45 -44.97
C LEU A 265 -17.50 12.81 -45.66
N LYS A 266 -16.63 13.68 -45.12
CA LYS A 266 -16.28 14.95 -45.75
C LYS A 266 -15.74 14.72 -47.17
N GLY A 267 -14.82 13.78 -47.36
CA GLY A 267 -14.30 13.43 -48.69
C GLY A 267 -15.37 12.92 -49.65
N GLN A 268 -16.31 12.08 -49.17
CA GLN A 268 -17.43 11.62 -49.99
C GLN A 268 -18.36 12.76 -50.43
N ILE A 269 -18.65 13.70 -49.52
CA ILE A 269 -19.48 14.87 -49.81
C ILE A 269 -18.77 15.79 -50.82
N ASP A 270 -17.49 16.11 -50.58
CA ASP A 270 -16.70 16.96 -51.47
C ASP A 270 -16.63 16.36 -52.90
N ASN A 271 -16.36 15.06 -53.01
CA ASN A 271 -16.29 14.37 -54.31
C ASN A 271 -17.65 14.31 -55.01
N LYS A 272 -18.73 14.05 -54.28
CA LYS A 272 -20.08 14.00 -54.89
C LYS A 272 -20.50 15.37 -55.41
N LEU A 273 -20.13 16.44 -54.71
CA LEU A 273 -20.43 17.82 -55.12
C LEU A 273 -19.61 18.24 -56.35
N ASP A 274 -18.35 17.80 -56.49
CA ASP A 274 -17.54 18.08 -57.69
C ASP A 274 -18.03 17.31 -58.92
N SER A 275 -18.50 16.07 -58.75
CA SER A 275 -18.93 15.21 -59.87
C SER A 275 -20.34 15.51 -60.39
N SER A 276 -21.28 15.94 -59.54
CA SER A 276 -22.68 16.13 -59.96
C SER A 276 -23.01 17.50 -60.55
N PHE A 277 -22.08 18.46 -60.49
CA PHE A 277 -22.31 19.84 -60.95
C PHE A 277 -21.40 20.29 -62.09
N LYS A 278 -20.43 19.49 -62.51
CA LYS A 278 -19.71 19.71 -63.77
C LYS A 278 -20.56 19.21 -64.94
N VAL A 279 -21.49 20.06 -65.39
CA VAL A 279 -21.97 19.94 -66.77
C VAL A 279 -20.79 20.37 -67.64
N ASP A 280 -20.22 19.43 -68.38
CA ASP A 280 -19.20 19.76 -69.37
C ASP A 280 -19.83 20.70 -70.42
N VAL A 281 -19.50 21.98 -70.32
CA VAL A 281 -19.94 23.01 -71.27
C VAL A 281 -18.90 23.09 -72.37
N LEU A 282 -19.33 22.81 -73.60
CA LEU A 282 -18.45 22.72 -74.75
C LEU A 282 -18.55 23.96 -75.64
N ASP A 283 -17.41 24.59 -75.92
CA ASP A 283 -17.33 25.76 -76.81
C ASP A 283 -16.99 25.38 -78.25
N GLU A 284 -17.71 24.39 -78.80
CA GLU A 284 -17.48 23.86 -80.14
C GLU A 284 -18.81 23.49 -80.82
N LEU A 285 -19.19 24.19 -81.90
CA LEU A 285 -20.45 23.95 -82.62
C LEU A 285 -20.47 22.66 -83.43
N THR A 286 -19.31 22.09 -83.74
CA THR A 286 -19.13 20.88 -84.56
C THR A 286 -19.19 19.59 -83.75
N SER A 287 -19.27 19.69 -82.43
CA SER A 287 -19.32 18.51 -81.59
C SER A 287 -20.58 17.68 -81.81
N ILE A 288 -20.39 16.37 -81.82
CA ILE A 288 -21.47 15.37 -81.88
C ILE A 288 -21.76 14.76 -80.49
N ASP A 289 -21.08 15.24 -79.44
CA ASP A 289 -21.24 14.73 -78.09
C ASP A 289 -22.56 15.21 -77.48
N ALA A 290 -23.58 14.34 -77.53
CA ALA A 290 -24.91 14.62 -77.01
C ALA A 290 -24.95 14.73 -75.47
N SER A 291 -23.87 14.40 -74.76
CA SER A 291 -23.81 14.47 -73.30
C SER A 291 -23.34 15.83 -72.77
N LYS A 292 -22.86 16.71 -73.66
CA LYS A 292 -22.31 18.03 -73.31
C LYS A 292 -23.24 19.15 -73.74
N ALA A 293 -23.39 20.14 -72.87
CA ALA A 293 -24.15 21.33 -73.21
C ALA A 293 -23.30 22.26 -74.09
N LEU A 294 -23.91 22.88 -75.10
CA LEU A 294 -23.25 23.96 -75.86
C LEU A 294 -23.02 25.16 -74.95
N SER A 295 -21.86 25.80 -75.11
CA SER A 295 -21.54 27.05 -74.42
C SER A 295 -22.52 28.16 -74.83
N ALA A 296 -22.66 29.17 -73.96
CA ALA A 296 -23.39 30.39 -74.30
C ALA A 296 -22.80 31.09 -75.55
N ASN A 297 -21.49 30.97 -75.77
CA ASN A 297 -20.83 31.47 -76.98
C ASN A 297 -21.34 30.75 -78.24
N GLN A 298 -21.43 29.43 -78.22
CA GLN A 298 -21.97 28.66 -79.34
C GLN A 298 -23.47 28.89 -79.54
N GLY A 299 -24.24 29.03 -78.45
CA GLY A 299 -25.64 29.44 -78.53
C GLY A 299 -25.84 30.79 -79.23
N ARG A 300 -24.97 31.77 -78.95
CA ARG A 300 -24.96 33.07 -79.64
C ARG A 300 -24.61 32.93 -81.13
N ILE A 301 -23.62 32.10 -81.48
CA ILE A 301 -23.23 31.86 -82.88
C ILE A 301 -24.39 31.23 -83.65
N LEU A 302 -25.03 30.19 -83.11
CA LEU A 302 -26.18 29.52 -83.72
C LEU A 302 -27.35 30.49 -83.96
N SER A 303 -27.66 31.34 -82.97
CA SER A 303 -28.68 32.39 -83.11
C SER A 303 -28.37 33.34 -84.27
N GLY A 304 -27.10 33.73 -84.44
CA GLY A 304 -26.65 34.54 -85.58
C GLY A 304 -26.83 33.85 -86.94
N MET A 305 -26.48 32.56 -87.05
CA MET A 305 -26.61 31.80 -88.30
C MET A 305 -28.06 31.65 -88.79
N ILE A 306 -29.04 31.61 -87.87
CA ILE A 306 -30.46 31.48 -88.21
C ILE A 306 -31.04 32.82 -88.68
N GLN A 307 -30.60 33.95 -88.10
CA GLN A 307 -31.15 35.26 -88.38
C GLN A 307 -30.81 35.78 -89.80
N THR A 308 -29.70 35.34 -90.39
CA THR A 308 -29.21 35.84 -91.69
C THR A 308 -29.84 35.17 -92.92
N LYS A 309 -30.66 34.12 -92.77
CA LYS A 309 -31.18 33.36 -93.92
C LYS A 309 -32.38 33.99 -94.64
N ILE A 310 -33.04 35.00 -94.06
CA ILE A 310 -34.15 35.70 -94.71
C ILE A 310 -33.91 37.20 -94.61
N ASP A 311 -33.43 37.78 -95.70
CA ASP A 311 -33.43 39.24 -95.86
C ASP A 311 -34.86 39.70 -96.13
N LYS A 312 -35.59 40.03 -95.06
CA LYS A 312 -36.97 40.51 -95.14
C LYS A 312 -37.12 41.78 -95.99
N SER A 313 -36.03 42.53 -96.23
CA SER A 313 -36.07 43.72 -97.09
C SER A 313 -36.26 43.39 -98.58
N LYS A 314 -35.91 42.17 -99.01
CA LYS A 314 -36.06 41.70 -100.40
C LYS A 314 -37.45 41.13 -100.73
N ILE A 315 -38.38 41.09 -99.77
CA ILE A 315 -39.75 40.66 -99.99
C ILE A 315 -40.58 41.88 -100.36
N ILE A 316 -40.95 42.01 -101.63
CA ILE A 316 -41.67 43.18 -102.15
C ILE A 316 -43.16 42.95 -102.23
N ASN A 317 -43.94 43.98 -101.92
CA ASN A 317 -45.39 43.97 -102.03
C ASN A 317 -45.89 44.79 -103.22
N ASN A 318 -45.20 44.71 -104.36
CA ASN A 318 -45.59 45.31 -105.63
C ASN A 318 -45.37 44.31 -106.79
N LEU A 319 -45.91 44.60 -107.96
CA LEU A 319 -45.70 43.83 -109.20
C LEU A 319 -44.87 44.61 -110.24
N ASN A 320 -44.21 45.70 -109.83
CA ASN A 320 -43.52 46.63 -110.72
C ASN A 320 -42.01 46.69 -110.50
N SER A 321 -41.46 45.87 -109.60
CA SER A 321 -40.01 45.74 -109.50
C SER A 321 -39.41 45.08 -110.73
N ASN A 322 -38.26 45.60 -111.14
CA ASN A 322 -37.42 45.03 -112.19
C ASN A 322 -36.15 44.38 -111.60
N ASP A 323 -36.00 44.31 -110.27
CA ASP A 323 -34.88 43.64 -109.61
C ASP A 323 -35.13 42.13 -109.56
N ALA A 324 -34.33 41.38 -110.30
CA ALA A 324 -34.43 39.92 -110.37
C ALA A 324 -34.13 39.21 -109.04
N THR A 325 -33.62 39.92 -108.03
CA THR A 325 -33.29 39.38 -106.70
C THR A 325 -34.36 39.64 -105.66
N GLU A 326 -35.38 40.44 -105.97
CA GLU A 326 -36.53 40.67 -105.10
C GLU A 326 -37.57 39.56 -105.30
N VAL A 327 -38.15 39.10 -104.19
CA VAL A 327 -39.17 38.04 -104.20
C VAL A 327 -40.53 38.66 -103.95
N LEU A 328 -41.53 38.30 -104.76
CA LEU A 328 -42.91 38.71 -104.56
C LEU A 328 -43.44 38.23 -103.21
N SER A 329 -44.11 39.11 -102.48
CA SER A 329 -44.85 38.74 -101.29
C SER A 329 -45.93 37.71 -101.63
N ALA A 330 -46.30 36.86 -100.67
CA ALA A 330 -47.42 35.94 -100.83
C ALA A 330 -48.73 36.66 -101.20
N ALA A 331 -48.89 37.91 -100.77
CA ALA A 331 -50.04 38.75 -101.13
C ALA A 331 -50.03 39.09 -102.63
N GLN A 332 -48.88 39.48 -103.21
CA GLN A 332 -48.77 39.75 -104.65
C GLN A 332 -48.84 38.49 -105.50
N GLY A 333 -48.31 37.36 -105.01
CA GLY A 333 -48.54 36.05 -105.65
C GLY A 333 -50.03 35.72 -105.80
N LYS A 334 -50.86 36.08 -104.81
CA LYS A 334 -52.32 35.94 -104.88
C LYS A 334 -52.94 36.89 -105.91
N VAL A 335 -52.50 38.14 -105.97
CA VAL A 335 -52.99 39.13 -106.97
C VAL A 335 -52.71 38.63 -108.39
N LEU A 336 -51.49 38.18 -108.66
CA LEU A 336 -51.10 37.65 -109.97
C LEU A 336 -51.95 36.43 -110.37
N LYS A 337 -52.25 35.53 -109.42
CA LYS A 337 -53.12 34.38 -109.68
C LYS A 337 -54.53 34.80 -110.11
N VAL A 338 -55.13 35.79 -109.45
CA VAL A 338 -56.47 36.29 -109.80
C VAL A 338 -56.48 36.95 -111.19
N GLU A 339 -55.44 37.69 -111.54
CA GLU A 339 -55.37 38.35 -112.86
C GLU A 339 -55.23 37.35 -114.01
N ILE A 340 -54.44 36.28 -113.81
CA ILE A 340 -54.33 35.18 -114.78
C ILE A 340 -55.67 34.44 -114.94
N ASP A 341 -56.35 34.14 -113.83
CA ASP A 341 -57.62 33.39 -113.85
C ASP A 341 -58.76 34.18 -114.54
N THR A 342 -58.69 35.53 -114.60
CA THR A 342 -59.74 36.38 -115.22
C THR A 342 -59.56 36.65 -116.72
N LYS A 343 -58.33 36.63 -117.25
CA LYS A 343 -58.04 36.91 -118.68
C LYS A 343 -58.27 35.69 -119.62
N LEU A 344 -58.49 34.49 -119.10
CA LEU A 344 -58.61 33.23 -119.86
C LEU A 344 -59.95 32.51 -119.63
N ASN A 345 -61.07 33.24 -119.64
CA ASN A 345 -62.37 32.63 -119.38
C ASN A 345 -62.91 31.86 -120.61
N ILE A 346 -62.98 30.53 -120.51
CA ILE A 346 -63.56 29.61 -121.51
C ILE A 346 -65.01 29.99 -121.88
N SER A 347 -65.72 30.71 -121.01
CA SER A 347 -67.07 31.23 -121.29
C SER A 347 -67.16 32.16 -122.49
N ASP A 348 -66.05 32.75 -122.92
CA ASP A 348 -65.99 33.73 -124.00
C ASP A 348 -65.92 33.08 -125.40
N ILE A 349 -65.80 31.75 -125.46
CA ILE A 349 -65.78 30.97 -126.71
C ILE A 349 -67.17 30.32 -126.93
N ALA A 350 -67.74 30.45 -128.13
CA ALA A 350 -69.01 29.82 -128.50
C ALA A 350 -68.80 28.49 -129.23
N ASP A 351 -69.29 27.40 -128.65
CA ASP A 351 -69.19 26.05 -129.22
C ASP A 351 -70.48 25.60 -129.94
N ASN A 352 -71.15 26.51 -130.63
CA ASN A 352 -72.26 26.19 -131.54
C ASN A 352 -72.24 27.12 -132.76
N LEU A 353 -72.86 26.69 -133.87
CA LEU A 353 -73.05 27.50 -135.08
C LEU A 353 -74.34 28.33 -135.08
N THR A 354 -75.07 28.36 -133.96
CA THR A 354 -76.36 29.07 -133.83
C THR A 354 -76.26 30.34 -132.99
N THR A 355 -75.11 30.63 -132.37
CA THR A 355 -74.92 31.83 -131.58
C THR A 355 -75.02 33.07 -132.45
N ASN A 356 -75.70 34.10 -131.92
CA ASN A 356 -75.80 35.42 -132.53
C ASN A 356 -75.05 36.48 -131.69
N ASN A 357 -74.21 36.08 -130.72
CA ASN A 357 -73.46 37.01 -129.89
C ASN A 357 -72.19 37.49 -130.62
N PRO A 358 -72.10 38.78 -131.01
CA PRO A 358 -70.95 39.28 -131.76
C PRO A 358 -69.64 39.30 -130.97
N ASN A 359 -69.69 39.16 -129.64
CA ASN A 359 -68.52 39.20 -128.76
C ASN A 359 -67.97 37.80 -128.44
N LYS A 360 -68.56 36.73 -128.99
CA LYS A 360 -68.04 35.37 -128.81
C LYS A 360 -67.39 34.87 -130.09
N ALA A 361 -66.11 34.53 -130.02
CA ALA A 361 -65.45 33.82 -131.09
C ALA A 361 -65.99 32.38 -131.19
N LEU A 362 -66.21 31.88 -132.40
CA LEU A 362 -66.54 30.46 -132.60
C LEU A 362 -65.37 29.58 -132.13
N SER A 363 -65.69 28.47 -131.47
CA SER A 363 -64.68 27.48 -131.10
C SER A 363 -63.96 26.97 -132.34
N ALA A 364 -62.70 26.55 -132.18
CA ALA A 364 -61.95 25.94 -133.28
C ALA A 364 -62.68 24.71 -133.87
N ALA A 365 -63.46 23.99 -133.05
CA ALA A 365 -64.29 22.88 -133.50
C ALA A 365 -65.42 23.35 -134.42
N GLN A 366 -66.15 24.40 -134.06
CA GLN A 366 -67.24 24.94 -134.90
C GLN A 366 -66.70 25.62 -136.16
N GLY A 367 -65.54 26.28 -136.09
CA GLY A 367 -64.86 26.79 -137.28
C GLY A 367 -64.58 25.68 -138.31
N LYS A 368 -64.22 24.48 -137.86
CA LYS A 368 -64.05 23.31 -138.73
C LYS A 368 -65.36 22.81 -139.33
N VAL A 369 -66.45 22.79 -138.55
CA VAL A 369 -67.80 22.40 -139.04
C VAL A 369 -68.30 23.37 -140.11
N LEU A 370 -68.17 24.68 -139.89
CA LEU A 370 -68.56 25.70 -140.85
C LEU A 370 -67.78 25.58 -142.16
N LYS A 371 -66.46 25.34 -142.08
CA LYS A 371 -65.62 25.08 -143.26
C LYS A 371 -66.14 23.87 -144.06
N GLY A 372 -66.50 22.77 -143.39
CA GLY A 372 -67.06 21.59 -144.03
C GLY A 372 -68.41 21.83 -144.72
N GLN A 373 -69.28 22.67 -144.16
CA GLN A 373 -70.54 23.06 -144.80
C GLN A 373 -70.33 23.89 -146.07
N ILE A 374 -69.33 24.79 -146.06
CA ILE A 374 -68.96 25.60 -147.22
C ILE A 374 -68.39 24.73 -148.34
N ASP A 375 -67.44 23.83 -148.01
CA ASP A 375 -66.77 22.97 -148.99
C ASP A 375 -67.77 22.04 -149.73
N ASN A 376 -68.74 21.42 -149.02
CA ASN A 376 -69.72 20.50 -149.63
C ASN A 376 -70.75 21.18 -150.56
N LYS A 377 -71.06 22.46 -150.33
CA LYS A 377 -72.06 23.18 -151.15
C LYS A 377 -71.49 23.64 -152.50
N LEU A 378 -70.17 23.80 -152.59
CA LEU A 378 -69.48 24.27 -153.79
C LEU A 378 -69.31 23.14 -154.83
N ASP A 379 -69.18 21.88 -154.42
CA ASP A 379 -68.87 20.75 -155.32
C ASP A 379 -70.09 20.25 -156.14
N SER A 380 -71.31 20.48 -155.65
CA SER A 380 -72.55 19.98 -156.28
C SER A 380 -73.18 20.93 -157.30
N SER A 381 -72.72 22.18 -157.41
CA SER A 381 -73.35 23.22 -158.24
C SER A 381 -72.70 23.48 -159.61
N PHE A 382 -71.59 22.81 -159.95
CA PHE A 382 -70.80 23.09 -161.16
C PHE A 382 -70.68 21.93 -162.18
N LYS A 383 -71.36 20.79 -162.01
CA LYS A 383 -71.39 19.73 -163.03
C LYS A 383 -72.52 19.96 -164.06
N VAL A 384 -72.15 20.33 -165.28
CA VAL A 384 -73.04 20.29 -166.47
C VAL A 384 -72.55 19.17 -167.38
N ASP A 385 -73.41 18.18 -167.67
CA ASP A 385 -73.07 17.10 -168.60
C ASP A 385 -73.16 17.60 -170.05
N VAL A 386 -72.03 17.58 -170.76
CA VAL A 386 -71.86 17.98 -172.18
C VAL A 386 -71.91 16.75 -173.10
N LEU A 387 -72.50 16.89 -174.29
CA LEU A 387 -72.78 15.78 -175.21
C LEU A 387 -71.89 15.81 -176.46
N ASP A 388 -71.29 14.67 -176.83
CA ASP A 388 -70.26 14.56 -177.90
C ASP A 388 -70.79 13.94 -179.21
N GLU A 389 -72.02 14.25 -179.63
CA GLU A 389 -72.65 13.71 -180.84
C GLU A 389 -73.54 14.76 -181.54
N LEU A 390 -73.45 14.88 -182.87
CA LEU A 390 -74.19 15.87 -183.70
C LEU A 390 -75.62 15.46 -184.07
N THR A 391 -76.04 14.24 -183.72
CA THR A 391 -77.37 13.68 -184.04
C THR A 391 -78.41 13.91 -182.94
N SER A 392 -77.98 14.42 -181.78
CA SER A 392 -78.86 14.56 -180.61
C SER A 392 -79.84 15.72 -180.77
N ILE A 393 -81.09 15.45 -180.40
CA ILE A 393 -82.19 16.43 -180.32
C ILE A 393 -82.45 16.88 -178.87
N ASP A 394 -81.60 16.51 -177.90
CA ASP A 394 -81.73 16.89 -176.49
C ASP A 394 -81.19 18.31 -176.22
N ALA A 395 -82.10 19.28 -176.07
CA ALA A 395 -81.78 20.67 -175.81
C ALA A 395 -81.29 20.98 -174.37
N SER A 396 -81.28 19.98 -173.46
CA SER A 396 -80.90 20.18 -172.05
C SER A 396 -79.41 19.99 -171.76
N LYS A 397 -78.62 19.63 -172.78
CA LYS A 397 -77.17 19.39 -172.68
C LYS A 397 -76.42 20.26 -173.66
N ALA A 398 -75.37 20.92 -173.18
CA ALA A 398 -74.49 21.68 -174.07
C ALA A 398 -73.72 20.70 -174.99
N LEU A 399 -73.47 21.09 -176.25
CA LEU A 399 -72.57 20.32 -177.12
C LEU A 399 -71.14 20.38 -176.56
N SER A 400 -70.41 19.27 -176.66
CA SER A 400 -69.02 19.18 -176.25
C SER A 400 -68.16 20.18 -177.03
N ALA A 401 -67.05 20.62 -176.43
CA ALA A 401 -66.08 21.48 -177.11
C ALA A 401 -65.51 20.83 -178.40
N ASN A 402 -65.47 19.49 -178.47
CA ASN A 402 -65.08 18.76 -179.67
C ASN A 402 -66.08 18.98 -180.83
N GLN A 403 -67.38 18.86 -180.55
CA GLN A 403 -68.42 19.10 -181.56
C GLN A 403 -68.52 20.58 -181.94
N GLY A 404 -68.34 21.50 -180.99
CA GLY A 404 -68.24 22.94 -181.28
C GLY A 404 -67.09 23.27 -182.23
N ARG A 405 -65.93 22.59 -182.08
CA ARG A 405 -64.78 22.73 -182.99
C ARG A 405 -65.05 22.14 -184.37
N ILE A 406 -65.73 20.99 -184.46
CA ILE A 406 -66.12 20.37 -185.74
C ILE A 406 -67.06 21.30 -186.51
N LEU A 407 -68.07 21.88 -185.85
CA LEU A 407 -69.03 22.79 -186.47
C LEU A 407 -68.36 24.10 -186.95
N SER A 408 -67.40 24.63 -186.18
CA SER A 408 -66.63 25.83 -186.56
C SER A 408 -65.73 25.62 -187.78
N GLY A 409 -65.43 24.39 -188.19
CA GLY A 409 -64.68 24.09 -189.41
C GLY A 409 -65.56 23.84 -190.64
N MET A 410 -66.89 23.79 -190.47
CA MET A 410 -67.86 23.55 -191.55
C MET A 410 -68.51 24.84 -192.09
N ILE A 411 -68.18 26.00 -191.51
CA ILE A 411 -68.53 27.37 -191.92
C ILE A 411 -67.23 28.09 -192.24
#